data_AF-A0A3R9XCL4-F1
#
_entry.id   AF-A0A3R9XCL4-F1
#
_cell.length_a   1.000
_cell.length_b   1.000
_cell.length_c   1.000
_cell.angle_alpha   90.00
_cell.angle_beta   90.00
_cell.angle_gamma   90.00
#
_symmetry.space_group_name_H-M   'P 1'
#
loop_
_entity.id
_entity.type
_entity.pdbx_description
1 polymer ?
#
loop_
_entity_poly.entity_id
_entity_poly.type
_entity_poly.pdbx_seq_one_letter_code
_entity_poly.pdbx_strand_id
1 'polypeptide(L)'
;MSAAPEGAAAPATTPAAAPTTTAAGTAERAESRKPVILAVDDDPQVLRAVRRDLRSAYGDRYRVLGASSAADALKILDSLDERGHDPALFLVDQRMPDVTGVEFLLEAVSRFPDARRVLLTAYAETDAAITAINRVRLDYYLLKPWDPPHERLFPVLDDLLSDWLATYRPAYDGIIVAGHLVSPGTHAVRDFFTRNGQPFRFLNVERDPEALTVIAAAQADAALPLVRFPDGSVLAAPTDTELAQRLGLATTASRPHYECVIVGAGPAGLAAGVYSASEGLSTLMLDSRAPGGQAGTSSLIENYLGFPSGLSGGDLTRRATIQASRFGAEILHPVEVVSLTRDDPAKILTLADGTEISAETVLLATGVSYNRLEAPGADRFEGAGLYYGAATTESSACISQHVFIVGGANSAGQAAVHFAKYAARVTILVRAASLDASMSRYLIDEIDRTPNIEVKVRTTVTALHGGEHLERITLHDADTGGDREVPARFMFTFIGARPHTDWLAGVVERDEYGFVLTGSDLIANGGELPAEWSLERAPYPLETSVPGVFAAGDVRAHSVKRVASGVGEGAMAVSLIHRYRSMG
;
A
#
# COMPACT_ATOMS: atom_id res chain seq x y z
N MET A 1 -60.14 21.55 -30.03
CA MET A 1 -60.20 20.24 -29.36
C MET A 1 -59.49 19.24 -30.26
N SER A 2 -58.43 18.53 -29.91
CA SER A 2 -57.59 18.40 -28.70
C SER A 2 -56.34 17.64 -29.21
N ALA A 3 -55.19 18.31 -29.38
CA ALA A 3 -54.03 18.25 -28.49
C ALA A 3 -53.50 16.83 -28.21
N ALA A 4 -52.39 16.50 -28.86
CA ALA A 4 -51.49 15.38 -28.55
C ALA A 4 -50.54 15.77 -27.40
N PRO A 5 -50.06 14.83 -26.55
CA PRO A 5 -49.19 15.18 -25.45
C PRO A 5 -47.72 15.24 -25.89
N GLU A 6 -47.06 16.35 -25.53
CA GLU A 6 -45.61 16.53 -25.55
C GLU A 6 -44.98 15.69 -24.44
N GLY A 7 -44.05 14.80 -24.81
CA GLY A 7 -43.17 14.11 -23.88
C GLY A 7 -41.98 15.00 -23.51
N ALA A 8 -41.90 15.39 -22.24
CA ALA A 8 -40.82 16.20 -21.68
C ALA A 8 -39.48 15.45 -21.75
N ALA A 9 -38.50 16.05 -22.41
CA ALA A 9 -37.10 15.62 -22.37
C ALA A 9 -36.47 16.04 -21.03
N ALA A 10 -35.93 15.07 -20.30
CA ALA A 10 -35.10 15.31 -19.11
C ALA A 10 -33.75 15.95 -19.54
N PRO A 11 -33.20 16.91 -18.78
CA PRO A 11 -31.94 17.55 -19.14
C PRO A 11 -30.77 16.59 -18.89
N ALA A 12 -29.90 16.45 -19.89
CA ALA A 12 -28.64 15.75 -19.76
C ALA A 12 -27.76 16.45 -18.71
N THR A 13 -27.49 15.77 -17.60
CA THR A 13 -26.50 16.20 -16.61
C THR A 13 -25.10 15.89 -17.13
N THR A 14 -24.41 16.92 -17.60
CA THR A 14 -22.98 16.88 -17.90
C THR A 14 -22.20 16.51 -16.62
N PRO A 15 -21.35 15.47 -16.62
CA PRO A 15 -20.52 15.17 -15.46
C PRO A 15 -19.52 16.31 -15.26
N ALA A 16 -19.48 16.85 -14.04
CA ALA A 16 -18.55 17.91 -13.66
C ALA A 16 -17.11 17.43 -13.86
N ALA A 17 -16.33 18.21 -14.60
CA ALA A 17 -14.91 17.96 -14.80
C ALA A 17 -14.19 17.95 -13.44
N ALA A 18 -13.42 16.88 -13.17
CA ALA A 18 -12.52 16.83 -12.03
C ALA A 18 -11.56 18.03 -12.07
N PRO A 19 -11.24 18.66 -10.92
CA PRO A 19 -10.42 19.86 -10.91
C PRO A 19 -8.99 19.49 -11.30
N THR A 20 -8.56 19.93 -12.48
CA THR A 20 -7.18 19.85 -12.92
C THR A 20 -6.35 20.85 -12.11
N THR A 21 -5.61 20.36 -11.11
CA THR A 21 -4.65 21.20 -10.35
C THR A 21 -3.55 21.69 -11.30
N THR A 22 -3.55 22.99 -11.59
CA THR A 22 -2.55 23.65 -12.44
C THR A 22 -1.19 23.77 -11.73
N ALA A 23 -0.10 23.86 -12.50
CA ALA A 23 1.26 24.10 -11.98
C ALA A 23 1.37 25.40 -11.14
N ALA A 24 0.50 26.38 -11.39
CA ALA A 24 0.38 27.60 -10.59
C ALA A 24 -0.22 27.32 -9.20
N GLY A 25 -1.25 26.47 -9.11
CA GLY A 25 -1.86 26.09 -7.84
C GLY A 25 -0.98 25.20 -6.96
N THR A 26 0.00 24.51 -7.54
CA THR A 26 1.02 23.74 -6.79
C THR A 26 2.12 24.63 -6.24
N ALA A 27 2.55 25.66 -6.98
CA ALA A 27 3.51 26.66 -6.49
C ALA A 27 2.90 27.55 -5.39
N GLU A 28 1.65 27.98 -5.55
CA GLU A 28 0.93 28.80 -4.56
C GLU A 28 0.65 28.02 -3.27
N ARG A 29 0.35 26.71 -3.38
CA ARG A 29 0.27 25.79 -2.22
C ARG A 29 1.62 25.48 -1.58
N ALA A 30 2.72 25.51 -2.34
CA ALA A 30 4.07 25.33 -1.80
C ALA A 30 4.55 26.60 -1.06
N GLU A 31 4.17 27.78 -1.55
CA GLU A 31 4.48 29.07 -0.94
C GLU A 31 3.61 29.35 0.29
N SER A 32 2.36 28.86 0.32
CA SER A 32 1.50 28.94 1.50
C SER A 32 1.99 28.08 2.67
N ARG A 33 2.81 27.05 2.41
CA ARG A 33 3.30 26.06 3.40
C ARG A 33 4.58 26.45 4.15
N LYS A 34 5.27 27.53 3.76
CA LYS A 34 6.50 27.96 4.44
C LYS A 34 6.17 28.52 5.83
N PRO A 35 6.90 28.13 6.90
CA PRO A 35 6.78 28.77 8.21
C PRO A 35 7.00 30.27 8.14
N VAL A 36 6.37 31.01 9.05
CA VAL A 36 6.31 32.48 8.96
C VAL A 36 7.38 33.14 9.82
N ILE A 37 8.05 34.17 9.28
CA ILE A 37 8.78 35.16 10.09
C ILE A 37 7.97 36.45 10.03
N LEU A 38 7.54 36.95 11.19
CA LEU A 38 6.74 38.17 11.29
C LEU A 38 7.59 39.29 11.89
N ALA A 39 7.82 40.34 11.10
CA ALA A 39 8.46 41.58 11.54
C ALA A 39 7.40 42.63 11.90
N VAL A 40 7.52 43.27 13.05
CA VAL A 40 6.58 44.30 13.52
C VAL A 40 7.36 45.54 13.94
N ASP A 41 7.10 46.67 13.28
CA ASP A 41 7.79 47.94 13.52
C ASP A 41 6.95 49.09 12.98
N ASP A 42 6.71 50.13 13.77
CA ASP A 42 5.88 51.28 13.37
C ASP A 42 6.63 52.26 12.47
N ASP A 43 7.97 52.22 12.43
CA ASP A 43 8.77 52.99 11.48
C ASP A 43 8.77 52.30 10.09
N PRO A 44 8.15 52.91 9.05
CA PRO A 44 8.07 52.28 7.74
C PRO A 44 9.42 52.10 7.04
N GLN A 45 10.45 52.88 7.40
CA GLN A 45 11.80 52.72 6.84
C GLN A 45 12.50 51.51 7.45
N VAL A 46 12.39 51.37 8.78
CA VAL A 46 12.97 50.27 9.54
C VAL A 46 12.30 48.96 9.16
N LEU A 47 10.96 48.91 9.11
CA LEU A 47 10.20 47.74 8.67
C LEU A 47 10.58 47.30 7.24
N ARG A 48 10.78 48.27 6.32
CA ARG A 48 11.22 47.97 4.95
C ARG A 48 12.64 47.39 4.91
N ALA A 49 13.56 47.94 5.70
CA ALA A 49 14.93 47.44 5.79
C ALA A 49 14.97 46.00 6.35
N VAL A 50 14.32 45.75 7.50
CA VAL A 50 14.21 44.42 8.11
C VAL A 50 13.63 43.41 7.14
N ARG A 51 12.48 43.72 6.51
CA ARG A 51 11.83 42.79 5.59
C ARG A 51 12.67 42.48 4.37
N ARG A 52 13.41 43.46 3.84
CA ARG A 52 14.33 43.25 2.72
C ARG A 52 15.45 42.29 3.13
N ASP A 53 16.08 42.54 4.27
CA ASP A 53 17.20 41.74 4.74
C ASP A 53 16.75 40.31 5.08
N LEU A 54 15.62 40.15 5.79
CA LEU A 54 15.01 38.85 6.08
C LEU A 54 14.60 38.10 4.81
N ARG A 55 13.96 38.76 3.84
CA ARG A 55 13.55 38.11 2.59
C ARG A 55 14.78 37.65 1.78
N SER A 56 15.85 38.43 1.79
CA SER A 56 17.10 38.07 1.10
C SER A 56 17.78 36.85 1.71
N ALA A 57 17.73 36.68 3.03
CA ALA A 57 18.41 35.56 3.71
C ALA A 57 17.52 34.31 3.87
N TYR A 58 16.21 34.50 4.04
CA TYR A 58 15.30 33.45 4.50
C TYR A 58 14.13 33.16 3.56
N GLY A 59 13.91 33.96 2.51
CA GLY A 59 12.73 33.86 1.63
C GLY A 59 12.54 32.50 0.95
N ASP A 60 13.63 31.75 0.74
CA ASP A 60 13.57 30.40 0.16
C ASP A 60 12.92 29.38 1.10
N ARG A 61 13.03 29.58 2.42
CA ARG A 61 12.57 28.64 3.46
C ARG A 61 11.38 29.17 4.27
N TYR A 62 11.26 30.49 4.42
CA TYR A 62 10.28 31.14 5.28
C TYR A 62 9.48 32.19 4.53
N ARG A 63 8.22 32.38 4.95
CA ARG A 63 7.38 33.48 4.47
C ARG A 63 7.57 34.69 5.37
N VAL A 64 8.13 35.76 4.81
CA VAL A 64 8.41 37.01 5.56
C VAL A 64 7.22 37.96 5.48
N LEU A 65 6.50 38.09 6.60
CA LEU A 65 5.39 39.01 6.77
C LEU A 65 5.83 40.25 7.58
N GLY A 66 5.10 41.35 7.41
CA GLY A 66 5.41 42.60 8.07
C GLY A 66 4.15 43.34 8.49
N ALA A 67 4.18 43.93 9.68
CA ALA A 67 3.10 44.76 10.22
C ALA A 67 3.65 46.10 10.72
N SER A 68 2.93 47.19 10.44
CA SER A 68 3.27 48.55 10.90
C SER A 68 2.67 48.91 12.26
N SER A 69 1.94 47.99 12.88
CA SER A 69 1.32 48.18 14.19
C SER A 69 1.07 46.83 14.86
N ALA A 70 0.93 46.82 16.19
CA ALA A 70 0.53 45.63 16.93
C ALA A 70 -0.87 45.13 16.50
N ALA A 71 -1.80 46.03 16.19
CA ALA A 71 -3.14 45.68 15.74
C ALA A 71 -3.13 44.95 14.38
N ASP A 72 -2.31 45.40 13.44
CA ASP A 72 -2.16 44.73 12.14
C ASP A 72 -1.42 43.39 12.29
N ALA A 73 -0.44 43.32 13.19
CA ALA A 73 0.25 42.09 13.52
C ALA A 73 -0.72 41.04 14.10
N LEU A 74 -1.62 41.43 15.01
CA LEU A 74 -2.63 40.54 15.58
C LEU A 74 -3.61 40.00 14.53
N LYS A 75 -4.07 40.84 13.58
CA LYS A 75 -4.90 40.36 12.45
C LYS A 75 -4.17 39.34 11.58
N ILE A 76 -2.86 39.52 11.37
CA ILE A 76 -2.04 38.54 10.67
C ILE A 76 -2.00 37.23 11.48
N LEU A 77 -1.80 37.30 12.79
CA LEU A 77 -1.81 36.13 13.67
C LEU A 77 -3.16 35.39 13.66
N ASP A 78 -4.28 36.11 13.68
CA ASP A 78 -5.62 35.52 13.55
C ASP A 78 -5.74 34.74 12.24
N SER A 79 -5.32 35.34 11.12
CA SER A 79 -5.35 34.67 9.82
C SER A 79 -4.37 33.48 9.72
N LEU A 80 -3.28 33.47 10.50
CA LEU A 80 -2.36 32.34 10.54
C LEU A 80 -2.95 31.18 11.35
N ASP A 81 -3.58 31.48 12.47
CA ASP A 81 -4.25 30.50 13.34
C ASP A 81 -5.41 29.81 12.60
N GLU A 82 -6.28 30.60 11.94
CA GLU A 82 -7.38 30.08 11.11
C GLU A 82 -6.92 29.14 9.99
N ARG A 83 -5.67 29.31 9.52
CA ARG A 83 -5.09 28.54 8.41
C ARG A 83 -4.12 27.46 8.87
N GLY A 84 -3.93 27.27 10.18
CA GLY A 84 -3.00 26.30 10.74
C GLY A 84 -1.54 26.53 10.32
N HIS A 85 -1.11 27.79 10.24
CA HIS A 85 0.25 28.17 9.88
C HIS A 85 1.04 28.64 11.08
N ASP A 86 2.15 27.97 11.38
CA ASP A 86 2.97 28.32 12.52
C ASP A 86 4.01 29.42 12.20
N PRO A 87 4.05 30.51 12.98
CA PRO A 87 5.16 31.45 12.96
C PRO A 87 6.38 30.82 13.62
N ALA A 88 7.49 30.83 12.90
CA ALA A 88 8.79 30.39 13.40
C ALA A 88 9.44 31.43 14.30
N LEU A 89 9.29 32.72 13.97
CA LEU A 89 9.95 33.81 14.67
C LEU A 89 9.17 35.13 14.59
N PHE A 90 9.07 35.81 15.73
CA PHE A 90 8.62 37.18 15.87
C PHE A 90 9.83 38.10 16.05
N LEU A 91 9.92 39.13 15.20
CA LEU A 91 10.93 40.19 15.29
C LEU A 91 10.20 41.52 15.49
N VAL A 92 10.18 42.03 16.72
CA VAL A 92 9.22 43.07 17.14
C VAL A 92 9.96 44.27 17.70
N ASP A 93 9.59 45.48 17.30
CA ASP A 93 10.12 46.71 17.91
C ASP A 93 9.60 46.93 19.33
N GLN A 94 10.48 47.38 20.22
CA GLN A 94 10.10 47.64 21.60
C GLN A 94 9.20 48.86 21.73
N ARG A 95 9.52 49.95 21.02
CA ARG A 95 8.80 51.23 21.10
C ARG A 95 7.82 51.35 19.95
N MET A 96 6.56 51.04 20.21
CA MET A 96 5.47 51.33 19.27
C MET A 96 4.41 52.21 19.96
N PRO A 97 3.62 53.01 19.21
CA PRO A 97 2.79 54.09 19.78
C PRO A 97 1.65 53.63 20.71
N ASP A 98 1.07 52.46 20.46
CA ASP A 98 -0.13 51.99 21.16
C ASP A 98 0.15 50.86 22.17
N VAL A 99 0.98 49.89 21.78
CA VAL A 99 1.28 48.68 22.55
C VAL A 99 2.77 48.44 22.44
N THR A 100 3.46 48.19 23.56
CA THR A 100 4.91 47.92 23.51
C THR A 100 5.21 46.57 22.88
N GLY A 101 6.43 46.37 22.37
CA GLY A 101 6.85 45.09 21.79
C GLY A 101 6.71 43.92 22.77
N VAL A 102 7.01 44.14 24.05
CA VAL A 102 6.80 43.15 25.14
C VAL A 102 5.33 42.77 25.28
N GLU A 103 4.41 43.74 25.30
CA GLU A 103 2.98 43.50 25.46
C GLU A 103 2.39 42.74 24.26
N PHE A 104 2.82 43.10 23.04
CA PHE A 104 2.45 42.33 21.85
C PHE A 104 2.96 40.88 21.93
N LEU A 105 4.22 40.68 22.32
CA LEU A 105 4.79 39.33 22.43
C LEU A 105 4.08 38.50 23.50
N LEU A 106 3.63 39.08 24.62
CA LEU A 106 2.81 38.35 25.61
C LEU A 106 1.53 37.80 25.01
N GLU A 107 0.83 38.60 24.22
CA GLU A 107 -0.39 38.18 23.52
C GLU A 107 -0.08 37.13 22.44
N ALA A 108 0.92 37.39 21.60
CA ALA A 108 1.31 36.48 20.52
C ALA A 108 1.73 35.10 21.02
N VAL A 109 2.42 35.04 22.16
CA VAL A 109 2.93 33.80 22.76
C VAL A 109 1.83 32.98 23.43
N SER A 110 0.75 33.61 23.87
CA SER A 110 -0.43 32.87 24.35
C SER A 110 -1.06 32.02 23.25
N ARG A 111 -0.89 32.43 21.98
CA ARG A 111 -1.41 31.75 20.78
C ARG A 111 -0.37 30.83 20.14
N PHE A 112 0.87 31.30 20.05
CA PHE A 112 1.99 30.60 19.40
C PHE A 112 3.16 30.42 20.38
N PRO A 113 3.09 29.45 21.31
CA PRO A 113 4.08 29.27 22.37
C PRO A 113 5.44 28.79 21.87
N ASP A 114 5.51 28.17 20.69
CA ASP A 114 6.76 27.63 20.16
C ASP A 114 7.54 28.64 19.29
N ALA A 115 6.92 29.74 18.88
CA ALA A 115 7.57 30.77 18.07
C ALA A 115 8.72 31.43 18.84
N ARG A 116 9.84 31.68 18.15
CA ARG A 116 11.00 32.39 18.71
C ARG A 116 10.70 33.89 18.83
N ARG A 117 11.21 34.52 19.88
CA ARG A 117 10.87 35.90 20.25
C ARG A 117 12.13 36.76 20.24
N VAL A 118 12.18 37.72 19.32
CA VAL A 118 13.27 38.67 19.21
C VAL A 118 12.74 40.09 19.31
N LEU A 119 13.31 40.86 20.24
CA LEU A 119 12.95 42.26 20.47
C LEU A 119 14.00 43.17 19.81
N LEU A 120 13.57 44.12 18.97
CA LEU A 120 14.42 45.20 18.46
C LEU A 120 14.35 46.38 19.44
N THR A 121 15.51 46.93 19.82
CA THR A 121 15.57 48.07 20.76
C THR A 121 16.71 49.04 20.42
N ALA A 122 16.61 50.27 20.92
CA ALA A 122 17.65 51.30 20.83
C ALA A 122 18.49 51.37 22.12
N TYR A 123 19.64 52.04 22.06
CA TYR A 123 20.77 52.00 23.02
C TYR A 123 20.50 52.44 24.49
N ALA A 124 19.26 52.49 24.98
CA ALA A 124 18.93 53.07 26.29
C ALA A 124 17.88 52.31 27.12
N GLU A 125 17.57 51.03 26.85
CA GLU A 125 16.46 50.33 27.53
C GLU A 125 16.83 48.95 28.09
N THR A 126 17.93 48.87 28.85
CA THR A 126 18.35 47.62 29.50
C THR A 126 17.29 47.09 30.49
N ASP A 127 16.53 47.97 31.16
CA ASP A 127 15.48 47.57 32.11
C ASP A 127 14.23 46.97 31.45
N ALA A 128 13.89 47.42 30.23
CA ALA A 128 12.79 46.85 29.46
C ALA A 128 13.12 45.44 28.95
N ALA A 129 14.38 45.21 28.54
CA ALA A 129 14.87 43.89 28.15
C ALA A 129 14.87 42.91 29.35
N ILE A 130 15.26 43.35 30.55
CA ILE A 130 15.22 42.53 31.78
C ILE A 130 13.77 42.12 32.12
N THR A 131 12.81 43.04 31.96
CA THR A 131 11.39 42.73 32.18
C THR A 131 10.85 41.76 31.14
N ALA A 132 11.27 41.89 29.87
CA ALA A 132 10.90 41.00 28.76
C ALA A 132 11.42 39.58 28.96
N ILE A 133 12.68 39.43 29.41
CA ILE A 133 13.30 38.13 29.71
C ILE A 133 12.51 37.39 30.79
N ASN A 134 12.15 38.08 31.88
CA ASN A 134 11.48 37.45 33.02
C ASN A 134 9.99 37.15 32.79
N ARG A 135 9.28 37.95 31.98
CA ARG A 135 7.82 37.80 31.77
C ARG A 135 7.44 37.07 30.49
N VAL A 136 8.18 37.26 29.41
CA VAL A 136 7.84 36.75 28.06
C VAL A 136 8.75 35.59 27.66
N ARG A 137 9.79 35.30 28.46
CA ARG A 137 10.89 34.38 28.09
C ARG A 137 11.46 34.75 26.72
N LEU A 138 11.78 36.03 26.55
CA LEU A 138 12.40 36.55 25.33
C LEU A 138 13.62 35.69 24.96
N ASP A 139 13.68 35.21 23.71
CA ASP A 139 14.79 34.36 23.25
C ASP A 139 16.05 35.22 22.98
N TYR A 140 15.89 36.43 22.44
CA TYR A 140 17.00 37.38 22.22
C TYR A 140 16.53 38.85 22.09
N TYR A 141 17.43 39.82 22.27
CA TYR A 141 17.19 41.23 21.89
C TYR A 141 18.30 41.76 20.99
N LEU A 142 17.93 42.53 19.96
CA LEU A 142 18.84 43.10 18.97
C LEU A 142 18.82 44.62 19.01
N LEU A 143 20.00 45.23 18.85
CA LEU A 143 20.15 46.68 18.84
C LEU A 143 20.02 47.25 17.44
N LYS A 144 19.24 48.32 17.30
CA LYS A 144 19.20 49.13 16.08
C LYS A 144 20.35 50.15 16.07
N PRO A 145 21.04 50.38 14.93
CA PRO A 145 20.96 49.65 13.66
C PRO A 145 21.79 48.34 13.67
N TRP A 146 21.30 47.32 12.97
CA TRP A 146 21.95 46.00 12.84
C TRP A 146 22.85 45.88 11.60
N ASP A 147 23.23 47.00 10.98
CA ASP A 147 24.14 46.98 9.84
C ASP A 147 25.59 46.75 10.32
N PRO A 148 26.36 45.82 9.70
CA PRO A 148 25.93 44.94 8.63
C PRO A 148 25.15 43.70 9.12
N PRO A 149 24.05 43.30 8.43
CA PRO A 149 23.13 42.27 8.92
C PRO A 149 23.76 40.88 9.06
N HIS A 150 24.77 40.56 8.26
CA HIS A 150 25.47 39.27 8.32
C HIS A 150 26.33 39.10 9.59
N GLU A 151 26.68 40.19 10.27
CA GLU A 151 27.41 40.13 11.55
C GLU A 151 26.48 40.25 12.75
N ARG A 152 25.41 41.04 12.65
CA ARG A 152 24.61 41.46 13.81
C ARG A 152 23.18 40.92 13.85
N LEU A 153 22.59 40.56 12.70
CA LEU A 153 21.20 40.09 12.60
C LEU A 153 21.15 38.59 12.32
N PHE A 154 21.76 38.13 11.22
CA PHE A 154 21.60 36.76 10.74
C PHE A 154 22.17 35.68 11.66
N PRO A 155 23.35 35.82 12.28
CA PRO A 155 23.87 34.76 13.16
C PRO A 155 22.92 34.43 14.31
N VAL A 156 22.31 35.46 14.92
CA VAL A 156 21.33 35.30 15.99
C VAL A 156 20.05 34.62 15.48
N LEU A 157 19.53 35.06 14.34
CA LEU A 157 18.32 34.48 13.78
C LEU A 157 18.55 33.04 13.29
N ASP A 158 19.72 32.73 12.75
CA ASP A 158 20.10 31.40 12.28
C ASP A 158 20.09 30.39 13.41
N ASP A 159 20.67 30.74 14.56
CA ASP A 159 20.66 29.89 15.76
C ASP A 159 19.22 29.65 16.25
N LEU A 160 18.44 30.72 16.41
CA LEU A 160 17.05 30.62 16.90
C LEU A 160 16.14 29.83 15.95
N LEU A 161 16.26 30.06 14.64
CA LEU A 161 15.49 29.35 13.62
C LEU A 161 15.92 27.88 13.52
N SER A 162 17.21 27.58 13.71
CA SER A 162 17.72 26.21 13.76
C SER A 162 17.17 25.47 14.98
N ASP A 163 17.17 26.12 16.15
CA ASP A 163 16.58 25.57 17.37
C ASP A 163 15.06 25.38 17.23
N TRP A 164 14.37 26.29 16.56
CA TRP A 164 12.94 26.13 16.26
C TRP A 164 12.69 24.93 15.34
N LEU A 165 13.46 24.80 14.25
CA LEU A 165 13.35 23.68 13.32
C LEU A 165 13.63 22.33 13.98
N ALA A 166 14.55 22.28 14.95
CA ALA A 166 14.87 21.06 15.69
C ALA A 166 13.66 20.51 16.47
N THR A 167 12.82 21.41 16.99
CA THR A 167 11.62 21.06 17.77
C THR A 167 10.33 21.07 16.96
N TYR A 168 10.30 21.76 15.82
CA TYR A 168 9.10 21.91 14.99
C TYR A 168 8.64 20.58 14.40
N ARG A 169 7.34 20.32 14.53
CA ARG A 169 6.63 19.22 13.90
C ARG A 169 5.47 19.82 13.13
N PRO A 170 5.57 19.98 11.79
CA PRO A 170 4.46 20.52 11.01
C PRO A 170 3.23 19.63 11.19
N ALA A 171 2.04 20.25 11.21
CA ALA A 171 0.79 19.52 11.19
C ALA A 171 0.75 18.56 9.98
N TYR A 172 0.41 17.29 10.24
CA TYR A 172 0.30 16.31 9.17
C TYR A 172 -1.02 16.53 8.41
N ASP A 173 -0.90 17.08 7.20
CA ASP A 173 -2.02 17.36 6.29
C ASP A 173 -2.46 16.14 5.45
N GLY A 174 -1.94 14.94 5.73
CA GLY A 174 -2.33 13.72 5.02
C GLY A 174 -3.50 12.99 5.67
N ILE A 175 -3.72 11.75 5.25
CA ILE A 175 -4.77 10.90 5.82
C ILE A 175 -4.35 10.40 7.20
N ILE A 176 -5.18 10.63 8.21
CA ILE A 176 -4.94 10.12 9.57
C ILE A 176 -5.89 8.97 9.86
N VAL A 177 -5.34 7.85 10.35
CA VAL A 177 -6.10 6.71 10.87
C VAL A 177 -5.94 6.69 12.38
N ALA A 178 -7.02 6.95 13.11
CA ALA A 178 -7.07 6.86 14.56
C ALA A 178 -7.81 5.58 15.00
N GLY A 179 -7.16 4.70 15.74
CA GLY A 179 -7.77 3.45 16.20
C GLY A 179 -6.94 2.70 17.23
N HIS A 180 -7.42 1.54 17.67
CA HIS A 180 -6.64 0.65 18.54
C HIS A 180 -5.57 -0.07 17.73
N LEU A 181 -4.34 -0.15 18.27
CA LEU A 181 -3.22 -0.79 17.58
C LEU A 181 -3.51 -2.25 17.19
N VAL A 182 -4.21 -2.98 18.05
CA VAL A 182 -4.57 -4.40 17.88
C VAL A 182 -6.08 -4.51 17.69
N SER A 183 -6.57 -4.07 16.53
CA SER A 183 -7.98 -4.18 16.15
C SER A 183 -8.11 -4.62 14.69
N PRO A 184 -8.98 -5.61 14.36
CA PRO A 184 -9.23 -6.03 12.98
C PRO A 184 -9.61 -4.89 12.05
N GLY A 185 -10.53 -4.01 12.48
CA GLY A 185 -10.96 -2.86 11.68
C GLY A 185 -9.84 -1.85 11.44
N THR A 186 -9.02 -1.60 12.46
CA THR A 186 -7.85 -0.71 12.31
C THR A 186 -6.80 -1.30 11.38
N HIS A 187 -6.57 -2.62 11.46
CA HIS A 187 -5.67 -3.31 10.54
C HIS A 187 -6.18 -3.22 9.10
N ALA A 188 -7.46 -3.52 8.86
CA ALA A 188 -8.07 -3.49 7.53
C ALA A 188 -7.90 -2.13 6.83
N VAL A 189 -8.21 -1.03 7.52
CA VAL A 189 -8.04 0.33 6.97
C VAL A 189 -6.59 0.66 6.65
N ARG A 190 -5.65 0.32 7.54
CA ARG A 190 -4.21 0.57 7.34
C ARG A 190 -3.66 -0.24 6.16
N ASP A 191 -4.08 -1.49 6.07
CA ASP A 191 -3.73 -2.43 5.02
C ASP A 191 -4.31 -1.98 3.66
N PHE A 192 -5.55 -1.49 3.63
CA PHE A 192 -6.16 -0.85 2.45
C PHE A 192 -5.30 0.31 1.91
N PHE A 193 -4.93 1.27 2.77
CA PHE A 193 -4.12 2.41 2.31
C PHE A 193 -2.72 1.97 1.86
N THR A 194 -2.11 1.02 2.56
CA THR A 194 -0.79 0.48 2.21
C THR A 194 -0.81 -0.17 0.82
N ARG A 195 -1.79 -1.03 0.55
CA ARG A 195 -1.95 -1.71 -0.75
C ARG A 195 -2.22 -0.75 -1.91
N ASN A 196 -2.97 0.31 -1.66
CA ASN A 196 -3.26 1.34 -2.66
C ASN A 196 -2.14 2.39 -2.78
N GLY A 197 -1.00 2.20 -2.10
CA GLY A 197 0.14 3.12 -2.14
C GLY A 197 -0.18 4.50 -1.57
N GLN A 198 -1.21 4.61 -0.74
CA GLN A 198 -1.68 5.87 -0.19
C GLN A 198 -1.01 6.13 1.16
N PRO A 199 -0.20 7.20 1.29
CA PRO A 199 0.43 7.54 2.56
C PRO A 199 -0.61 7.93 3.61
N PHE A 200 -0.43 7.43 4.83
CA PHE A 200 -1.24 7.78 5.99
C PHE A 200 -0.41 7.84 7.26
N ARG A 201 -0.92 8.52 8.28
CA ARG A 201 -0.37 8.51 9.65
C ARG A 201 -1.31 7.74 10.56
N PHE A 202 -0.78 6.81 11.32
CA PHE A 202 -1.54 6.09 12.34
C PHE A 202 -1.40 6.78 13.70
N LEU A 203 -2.51 6.97 14.40
CA LEU A 203 -2.59 7.43 15.79
C LEU A 203 -3.27 6.36 16.65
N ASN A 204 -2.61 5.93 17.72
CA ASN A 204 -3.18 5.04 18.71
C ASN A 204 -4.01 5.84 19.71
N VAL A 205 -5.33 5.59 19.75
CA VAL A 205 -6.27 6.29 20.63
C VAL A 205 -5.96 6.18 22.12
N GLU A 206 -5.17 5.19 22.55
CA GLU A 206 -4.78 5.00 23.95
C GLU A 206 -3.49 5.74 24.34
N ARG A 207 -2.64 6.06 23.35
CA ARG A 207 -1.27 6.55 23.60
C ARG A 207 -1.01 7.94 23.05
N ASP A 208 -1.69 8.31 21.96
CA ASP A 208 -1.41 9.53 21.22
C ASP A 208 -2.48 10.58 21.55
N PRO A 209 -2.15 11.65 22.30
CA PRO A 209 -3.12 12.71 22.64
C PRO A 209 -3.72 13.39 21.40
N GLU A 210 -2.98 13.42 20.30
CA GLU A 210 -3.44 13.96 19.01
C GLU A 210 -4.67 13.20 18.48
N ALA A 211 -4.87 11.93 18.85
CA ALA A 211 -6.05 11.16 18.46
C ALA A 211 -7.35 11.79 18.96
N LEU A 212 -7.30 12.54 20.07
CA LEU A 212 -8.47 13.26 20.62
C LEU A 212 -9.00 14.31 19.63
N THR A 213 -8.14 14.93 18.82
CA THR A 213 -8.58 15.90 17.80
C THR A 213 -9.40 15.23 16.70
N VAL A 214 -9.00 14.02 16.30
CA VAL A 214 -9.74 13.22 15.30
C VAL A 214 -11.06 12.73 15.88
N ILE A 215 -11.07 12.31 17.15
CA ILE A 215 -12.28 11.89 17.86
C ILE A 215 -13.25 13.06 18.02
N ALA A 216 -12.77 14.25 18.37
CA ALA A 216 -13.59 15.45 18.53
C ALA A 216 -14.21 15.93 17.20
N ALA A 217 -13.53 15.68 16.08
CA ALA A 217 -14.04 15.98 14.74
C ALA A 217 -15.06 14.93 14.22
N ALA A 218 -15.17 13.77 14.89
CA ALA A 218 -16.14 12.74 14.55
C ALA A 218 -17.49 12.98 15.23
N GLN A 219 -18.52 12.26 14.78
CA GLN A 219 -19.81 12.23 15.47
C GLN A 219 -19.67 11.60 16.86
N ALA A 220 -20.54 11.99 17.80
CA ALA A 220 -20.60 11.38 19.12
C ALA A 220 -20.80 9.86 19.00
N ASP A 221 -20.04 9.08 19.78
CA ASP A 221 -20.06 7.61 19.80
C ASP A 221 -19.64 6.90 18.49
N ALA A 222 -18.90 7.59 17.61
CA ALA A 222 -18.40 7.01 16.37
C ALA A 222 -17.50 5.76 16.59
N ALA A 223 -17.75 4.71 15.81
CA ALA A 223 -16.99 3.47 15.87
C ALA A 223 -15.55 3.65 15.36
N LEU A 224 -14.59 3.00 16.01
CA LEU A 224 -13.19 2.96 15.57
C LEU A 224 -12.95 1.87 14.51
N PRO A 225 -12.01 2.07 13.59
CA PRO A 225 -11.12 3.23 13.45
C PRO A 225 -11.80 4.46 12.83
N LEU A 226 -11.33 5.65 13.17
CA LEU A 226 -11.67 6.90 12.46
C LEU A 226 -10.62 7.21 11.40
N VAL A 227 -11.07 7.69 10.25
CA VAL A 227 -10.20 8.11 9.15
C VAL A 227 -10.47 9.58 8.84
N ARG A 228 -9.51 10.46 9.14
CA ARG A 228 -9.56 11.88 8.78
C ARG A 228 -8.85 12.12 7.46
N PHE A 229 -9.52 12.82 6.55
CA PHE A 229 -8.98 13.21 5.25
C PHE A 229 -8.43 14.64 5.25
N PRO A 230 -7.63 15.03 4.23
CA PRO A 230 -7.02 16.36 4.15
C PRO A 230 -8.01 17.53 4.11
N ASP A 231 -9.25 17.31 3.69
CA ASP A 231 -10.31 18.34 3.69
C ASP A 231 -11.08 18.43 5.02
N GLY A 232 -10.64 17.68 6.04
CA GLY A 232 -11.24 17.66 7.37
C GLY A 232 -12.36 16.65 7.56
N SER A 233 -12.86 16.00 6.49
CA SER A 233 -13.93 15.00 6.65
C SER A 233 -13.44 13.78 7.45
N VAL A 234 -14.30 13.19 8.26
CA VAL A 234 -14.00 11.97 9.03
C VAL A 234 -14.97 10.85 8.65
N LEU A 235 -14.44 9.66 8.38
CA LEU A 235 -15.21 8.41 8.27
C LEU A 235 -15.00 7.55 9.51
N ALA A 236 -16.07 6.91 10.00
CA ALA A 236 -16.04 6.03 11.15
C ALA A 236 -16.21 4.57 10.72
N ALA A 237 -15.27 3.71 11.13
CA ALA A 237 -15.17 2.30 10.76
C ALA A 237 -15.47 2.03 9.27
N PRO A 238 -14.80 2.74 8.33
CA PRO A 238 -15.18 2.68 6.92
C PRO A 238 -14.89 1.32 6.30
N THR A 239 -15.74 0.94 5.36
CA THR A 239 -15.55 -0.19 4.45
C THR A 239 -14.55 0.15 3.33
N ASP A 240 -13.97 -0.87 2.71
CA ASP A 240 -13.08 -0.72 1.56
C ASP A 240 -13.75 0.05 0.40
N THR A 241 -15.07 -0.14 0.20
CA THR A 241 -15.85 0.60 -0.81
C THR A 241 -15.95 2.09 -0.49
N GLU A 242 -16.23 2.47 0.76
CA GLU A 242 -16.27 3.87 1.18
C GLU A 242 -14.91 4.53 1.06
N LEU A 243 -13.84 3.83 1.43
CA LEU A 243 -12.47 4.32 1.26
C LEU A 243 -12.11 4.50 -0.22
N ALA A 244 -12.48 3.54 -1.07
CA ALA A 244 -12.23 3.59 -2.51
C ALA A 244 -12.94 4.78 -3.17
N GLN A 245 -14.23 4.98 -2.88
CA GLN A 245 -14.98 6.14 -3.34
C GLN A 245 -14.33 7.45 -2.87
N ARG A 246 -13.86 7.47 -1.62
CA ARG A 246 -13.26 8.66 -1.02
C ARG A 246 -11.90 9.02 -1.62
N LEU A 247 -11.13 8.02 -2.05
CA LEU A 247 -9.88 8.18 -2.78
C LEU A 247 -10.09 8.41 -4.29
N GLY A 248 -11.32 8.29 -4.79
CA GLY A 248 -11.63 8.40 -6.22
C GLY A 248 -11.10 7.21 -7.04
N LEU A 249 -11.00 6.02 -6.42
CA LEU A 249 -10.67 4.80 -7.15
C LEU A 249 -11.83 4.41 -8.06
N ALA A 250 -11.51 3.85 -9.23
CA ALA A 250 -12.52 3.34 -10.14
C ALA A 250 -13.10 2.02 -9.59
N THR A 251 -14.39 2.01 -9.26
CA THR A 251 -15.11 0.83 -8.77
C THR A 251 -16.28 0.44 -9.66
N THR A 252 -16.54 1.19 -10.72
CA THR A 252 -17.67 0.98 -11.63
C THR A 252 -17.16 0.96 -13.05
N ALA A 253 -17.59 -0.05 -13.82
CA ALA A 253 -17.20 -0.20 -15.21
C ALA A 253 -17.78 0.93 -16.08
N SER A 254 -16.95 1.47 -16.96
CA SER A 254 -17.34 2.50 -17.92
C SER A 254 -18.23 1.97 -19.04
N ARG A 255 -18.25 0.64 -19.25
CA ARG A 255 -19.01 -0.04 -20.30
C ARG A 255 -19.70 -1.29 -19.73
N PRO A 256 -20.86 -1.69 -20.30
CA PRO A 256 -21.49 -2.97 -19.96
C PRO A 256 -20.84 -4.18 -20.67
N HIS A 257 -19.96 -3.92 -21.65
CA HIS A 257 -19.36 -4.94 -22.51
C HIS A 257 -17.88 -4.66 -22.81
N TYR A 258 -17.06 -5.71 -22.81
CA TYR A 258 -15.63 -5.68 -23.13
C TYR A 258 -15.21 -6.87 -24.01
N GLU A 259 -14.20 -6.68 -24.85
CA GLU A 259 -13.63 -7.78 -25.64
C GLU A 259 -12.81 -8.73 -24.75
N CYS A 260 -12.18 -8.21 -23.70
CA CYS A 260 -11.40 -9.00 -22.75
C CYS A 260 -11.63 -8.52 -21.31
N VAL A 261 -12.09 -9.43 -20.45
CA VAL A 261 -12.15 -9.20 -19.00
C VAL A 261 -11.11 -10.07 -18.30
N ILE A 262 -10.27 -9.45 -17.46
CA ILE A 262 -9.22 -10.10 -16.68
C ILE A 262 -9.64 -10.07 -15.22
N VAL A 263 -9.76 -11.24 -14.58
CA VAL A 263 -10.12 -11.36 -13.16
C VAL A 263 -8.87 -11.65 -12.34
N GLY A 264 -8.41 -10.66 -11.58
CA GLY A 264 -7.20 -10.66 -10.78
C GLY A 264 -6.11 -9.78 -11.37
N ALA A 265 -5.57 -8.86 -10.56
CA ALA A 265 -4.53 -7.90 -10.96
C ALA A 265 -3.15 -8.26 -10.35
N GLY A 266 -2.84 -9.54 -10.22
CA GLY A 266 -1.49 -10.03 -9.94
C GLY A 266 -0.56 -9.93 -11.17
N PRO A 267 0.69 -10.42 -11.10
CA PRO A 267 1.63 -10.34 -12.23
C PRO A 267 1.10 -10.91 -13.55
N ALA A 268 0.36 -12.03 -13.52
CA ALA A 268 -0.25 -12.61 -14.71
C ALA A 268 -1.34 -11.71 -15.31
N GLY A 269 -2.25 -11.20 -14.48
CA GLY A 269 -3.31 -10.30 -14.91
C GLY A 269 -2.77 -8.96 -15.40
N LEU A 270 -1.80 -8.38 -14.70
CA LEU A 270 -1.13 -7.13 -15.10
C LEU A 270 -0.41 -7.28 -16.44
N ALA A 271 0.30 -8.39 -16.66
CA ALA A 271 0.91 -8.67 -17.96
C ALA A 271 -0.14 -8.79 -19.06
N ALA A 272 -1.20 -9.57 -18.82
CA ALA A 272 -2.29 -9.69 -19.79
C ALA A 272 -2.93 -8.32 -20.09
N GLY A 273 -3.17 -7.48 -19.09
CA GLY A 273 -3.78 -6.16 -19.27
C GLY A 273 -2.89 -5.19 -20.05
N VAL A 274 -1.57 -5.25 -19.86
CA VAL A 274 -0.63 -4.49 -20.71
C VAL A 274 -0.75 -4.94 -22.16
N TYR A 275 -0.66 -6.24 -22.41
CA TYR A 275 -0.62 -6.77 -23.77
C TYR A 275 -1.97 -6.59 -24.49
N SER A 276 -3.09 -6.96 -23.86
CA SER A 276 -4.42 -6.85 -24.46
C SER A 276 -4.79 -5.41 -24.78
N ALA A 277 -4.52 -4.46 -23.87
CA ALA A 277 -4.77 -3.05 -24.13
C ALA A 277 -3.83 -2.49 -25.20
N SER A 278 -2.55 -2.89 -25.21
CA SER A 278 -1.60 -2.45 -26.24
C SER A 278 -1.94 -2.95 -27.65
N GLU A 279 -2.61 -4.09 -27.74
CA GLU A 279 -3.10 -4.68 -29.00
C GLU A 279 -4.50 -4.16 -29.38
N GLY A 280 -5.03 -3.18 -28.63
CA GLY A 280 -6.25 -2.43 -28.97
C GLY A 280 -7.55 -3.06 -28.46
N LEU A 281 -7.48 -4.09 -27.61
CA LEU A 281 -8.67 -4.69 -27.02
C LEU A 281 -9.27 -3.75 -25.97
N SER A 282 -10.59 -3.58 -26.01
CA SER A 282 -11.34 -3.07 -24.86
C SER A 282 -11.17 -4.03 -23.68
N THR A 283 -10.30 -3.64 -22.77
CA THR A 283 -9.82 -4.48 -21.66
C THR A 283 -10.31 -3.93 -20.34
N LEU A 284 -10.94 -4.80 -19.55
CA LEU A 284 -11.28 -4.54 -18.15
C LEU A 284 -10.50 -5.49 -17.25
N MET A 285 -9.91 -4.97 -16.18
CA MET A 285 -9.27 -5.73 -15.12
C MET A 285 -10.00 -5.52 -13.82
N LEU A 286 -10.34 -6.61 -13.14
CA LEU A 286 -11.10 -6.61 -11.89
C LEU A 286 -10.23 -7.23 -10.79
N ASP A 287 -10.05 -6.53 -9.67
CA ASP A 287 -9.35 -7.09 -8.50
C ASP A 287 -10.12 -6.82 -7.21
N SER A 288 -10.27 -7.83 -6.37
CA SER A 288 -11.06 -7.75 -5.14
C SER A 288 -10.40 -6.91 -4.04
N ARG A 289 -9.11 -6.57 -4.18
CA ARG A 289 -8.39 -5.75 -3.20
C ARG A 289 -7.68 -4.57 -3.84
N ALA A 290 -6.60 -4.84 -4.57
CA ALA A 290 -5.73 -3.85 -5.18
C ALA A 290 -4.75 -4.51 -6.16
N PRO A 291 -4.31 -3.79 -7.20
CA PRO A 291 -3.28 -4.28 -8.12
C PRO A 291 -1.99 -4.71 -7.42
N GLY A 292 -1.49 -5.87 -7.84
CA GLY A 292 -0.20 -6.43 -7.47
C GLY A 292 -0.26 -7.87 -6.96
N GLY A 293 -1.41 -8.30 -6.45
CA GLY A 293 -1.60 -9.64 -5.91
C GLY A 293 -0.55 -10.00 -4.85
N GLN A 294 -0.26 -11.31 -4.71
CA GLN A 294 0.74 -11.80 -3.75
C GLN A 294 2.16 -11.28 -4.05
N ALA A 295 2.51 -11.04 -5.30
CA ALA A 295 3.84 -10.54 -5.64
C ALA A 295 4.07 -9.12 -5.13
N GLY A 296 3.02 -8.29 -5.06
CA GLY A 296 3.10 -6.89 -4.61
C GLY A 296 3.57 -6.72 -3.16
N THR A 297 3.44 -7.75 -2.32
CA THR A 297 3.86 -7.71 -0.90
C THR A 297 5.31 -8.11 -0.70
N SER A 298 6.00 -8.60 -1.74
CA SER A 298 7.40 -9.01 -1.63
C SER A 298 8.31 -7.81 -1.43
N SER A 299 9.17 -7.87 -0.41
CA SER A 299 10.16 -6.82 -0.11
C SER A 299 11.23 -6.72 -1.21
N LEU A 300 11.64 -7.85 -1.78
CA LEU A 300 12.66 -7.92 -2.83
C LEU A 300 12.46 -9.16 -3.72
N ILE A 301 12.51 -8.97 -5.03
CA ILE A 301 12.50 -10.02 -6.05
C ILE A 301 13.83 -9.96 -6.81
N GLU A 302 14.72 -10.91 -6.54
CA GLU A 302 16.06 -10.98 -7.16
C GLU A 302 16.09 -11.84 -8.45
N ASN A 303 15.10 -12.73 -8.62
CA ASN A 303 15.03 -13.68 -9.74
C ASN A 303 14.16 -13.22 -10.90
N TYR A 304 13.85 -11.92 -10.99
CA TYR A 304 13.14 -11.37 -12.14
C TYR A 304 14.14 -10.80 -13.15
N LEU A 305 14.25 -11.47 -14.30
CA LEU A 305 15.21 -11.14 -15.35
C LEU A 305 15.06 -9.68 -15.81
N GLY A 306 16.20 -8.98 -15.96
CA GLY A 306 16.24 -7.57 -16.35
C GLY A 306 16.50 -6.59 -15.20
N PHE A 307 16.45 -7.06 -13.94
CA PHE A 307 16.73 -6.24 -12.75
C PHE A 307 17.91 -6.83 -11.97
N PRO A 308 19.17 -6.47 -12.31
CA PRO A 308 20.36 -7.11 -11.74
C PRO A 308 20.52 -6.90 -10.22
N SER A 309 19.95 -5.83 -9.67
CA SER A 309 19.92 -5.56 -8.22
C SER A 309 18.61 -6.01 -7.55
N GLY A 310 17.76 -6.74 -8.28
CA GLY A 310 16.38 -6.99 -7.89
C GLY A 310 15.51 -5.74 -7.90
N LEU A 311 14.24 -5.91 -7.55
CA LEU A 311 13.29 -4.83 -7.28
C LEU A 311 12.25 -5.28 -6.26
N SER A 312 11.62 -4.34 -5.55
CA SER A 312 10.50 -4.68 -4.68
C SER A 312 9.32 -5.19 -5.50
N GLY A 313 8.53 -6.10 -4.91
CA GLY A 313 7.31 -6.59 -5.51
C GLY A 313 6.31 -5.47 -5.80
N GLY A 314 6.16 -4.54 -4.87
CA GLY A 314 5.34 -3.34 -5.04
C GLY A 314 5.81 -2.44 -6.19
N ASP A 315 7.12 -2.27 -6.40
CA ASP A 315 7.62 -1.50 -7.55
C ASP A 315 7.36 -2.19 -8.88
N LEU A 316 7.53 -3.51 -8.95
CA LEU A 316 7.24 -4.29 -10.15
C LEU A 316 5.78 -4.12 -10.57
N THR A 317 4.86 -4.36 -9.63
CA THR A 317 3.43 -4.35 -9.92
C THR A 317 2.91 -2.93 -10.16
N ARG A 318 3.34 -1.94 -9.38
CA ARG A 318 2.99 -0.52 -9.60
C ARG A 318 3.38 -0.04 -10.99
N ARG A 319 4.59 -0.39 -11.46
CA ARG A 319 5.04 -0.04 -12.82
C ARG A 319 4.15 -0.70 -13.89
N ALA A 320 3.79 -1.97 -13.69
CA ALA A 320 2.91 -2.69 -14.60
C ALA A 320 1.48 -2.12 -14.61
N THR A 321 0.93 -1.74 -13.45
CA THR A 321 -0.37 -1.06 -13.34
C THR A 321 -0.37 0.26 -14.11
N ILE A 322 0.65 1.11 -13.91
CA ILE A 322 0.80 2.37 -14.66
C ILE A 322 0.87 2.09 -16.17
N GLN A 323 1.59 1.05 -16.58
CA GLN A 323 1.72 0.68 -17.98
C GLN A 323 0.38 0.21 -18.59
N ALA A 324 -0.36 -0.67 -17.90
CA ALA A 324 -1.65 -1.17 -18.35
C ALA A 324 -2.66 -0.02 -18.51
N SER A 325 -2.76 0.86 -17.50
CA SER A 325 -3.63 2.05 -17.57
C SER A 325 -3.21 3.00 -18.70
N ARG A 326 -1.91 3.20 -18.94
CA ARG A 326 -1.41 4.04 -20.04
C ARG A 326 -1.82 3.51 -21.41
N PHE A 327 -1.92 2.19 -21.58
CA PHE A 327 -2.40 1.56 -22.81
C PHE A 327 -3.93 1.54 -22.93
N GLY A 328 -4.66 1.92 -21.89
CA GLY A 328 -6.12 2.01 -21.91
C GLY A 328 -6.83 0.82 -21.28
N ALA A 329 -6.13 -0.05 -20.54
CA ALA A 329 -6.80 -1.03 -19.68
C ALA A 329 -7.55 -0.30 -18.57
N GLU A 330 -8.84 -0.56 -18.45
CA GLU A 330 -9.65 -0.10 -17.32
C GLU A 330 -9.39 -1.04 -16.14
N ILE A 331 -9.08 -0.50 -14.96
CA ILE A 331 -8.74 -1.28 -13.77
C ILE A 331 -9.68 -0.89 -12.64
N LEU A 332 -10.53 -1.82 -12.21
CA LEU A 332 -11.45 -1.61 -11.09
C LEU A 332 -10.98 -2.34 -9.84
N HIS A 333 -10.93 -1.62 -8.73
CA HIS A 333 -10.59 -2.16 -7.43
C HIS A 333 -11.05 -1.20 -6.31
N PRO A 334 -11.47 -1.73 -5.15
CA PRO A 334 -11.74 -3.14 -4.86
C PRO A 334 -13.08 -3.58 -5.48
N VAL A 335 -13.05 -4.60 -6.33
CA VAL A 335 -14.24 -5.18 -6.99
C VAL A 335 -14.11 -6.70 -7.03
N GLU A 336 -15.04 -7.40 -6.40
CA GLU A 336 -15.08 -8.87 -6.36
C GLU A 336 -16.03 -9.43 -7.43
N VAL A 337 -15.56 -10.43 -8.17
CA VAL A 337 -16.38 -11.25 -9.08
C VAL A 337 -16.85 -12.48 -8.31
N VAL A 338 -18.15 -12.74 -8.34
CA VAL A 338 -18.79 -13.80 -7.54
C VAL A 338 -19.39 -14.93 -8.39
N SER A 339 -19.55 -14.74 -9.70
CA SER A 339 -19.98 -15.81 -10.61
C SER A 339 -19.53 -15.56 -12.05
N LEU A 340 -19.46 -16.64 -12.82
CA LEU A 340 -19.28 -16.65 -14.27
C LEU A 340 -20.40 -17.48 -14.88
N THR A 341 -21.17 -16.89 -15.80
CA THR A 341 -22.23 -17.59 -16.54
C THR A 341 -21.83 -17.74 -18.01
N ARG A 342 -22.09 -18.93 -18.56
CA ARG A 342 -21.90 -19.24 -19.98
C ARG A 342 -23.12 -18.77 -20.77
N ASP A 343 -22.95 -17.78 -21.63
CA ASP A 343 -24.00 -17.27 -22.53
C ASP A 343 -23.43 -17.05 -23.93
N ASP A 344 -22.99 -18.16 -24.55
CA ASP A 344 -22.22 -18.15 -25.79
C ASP A 344 -22.95 -17.36 -26.91
N PRO A 345 -22.24 -16.47 -27.64
CA PRO A 345 -20.77 -16.33 -27.68
C PRO A 345 -20.17 -15.50 -26.52
N ALA A 346 -20.98 -14.82 -25.71
CA ALA A 346 -20.51 -13.97 -24.61
C ALA A 346 -20.34 -14.76 -23.30
N LYS A 347 -19.67 -14.13 -22.33
CA LYS A 347 -19.51 -14.59 -20.96
C LYS A 347 -20.00 -13.50 -20.03
N ILE A 348 -20.81 -13.83 -19.04
CA ILE A 348 -21.35 -12.85 -18.09
C ILE A 348 -20.65 -13.05 -16.74
N LEU A 349 -19.98 -12.01 -16.26
CA LEU A 349 -19.41 -11.95 -14.92
C LEU A 349 -20.34 -11.15 -14.02
N THR A 350 -20.74 -11.72 -12.88
CA THR A 350 -21.51 -10.98 -11.87
C THR A 350 -20.57 -10.52 -10.76
N LEU A 351 -20.65 -9.23 -10.43
CA LEU A 351 -19.91 -8.61 -9.33
C LEU A 351 -20.65 -8.80 -8.01
N ALA A 352 -19.95 -8.65 -6.88
CA ALA A 352 -20.54 -8.81 -5.54
C ALA A 352 -21.71 -7.85 -5.25
N ASP A 353 -21.78 -6.70 -5.94
CA ASP A 353 -22.88 -5.74 -5.84
C ASP A 353 -24.09 -6.07 -6.75
N GLY A 354 -24.01 -7.18 -7.49
CA GLY A 354 -25.03 -7.64 -8.43
C GLY A 354 -24.89 -7.07 -9.85
N THR A 355 -23.93 -6.18 -10.10
CA THR A 355 -23.66 -5.68 -11.45
C THR A 355 -23.20 -6.81 -12.36
N GLU A 356 -23.73 -6.87 -13.58
CA GLU A 356 -23.31 -7.82 -14.61
C GLU A 356 -22.44 -7.13 -15.67
N ILE A 357 -21.34 -7.80 -16.03
CA ILE A 357 -20.42 -7.37 -17.07
C ILE A 357 -20.32 -8.47 -18.11
N SER A 358 -20.57 -8.12 -19.37
CA SER A 358 -20.44 -9.05 -20.48
C SER A 358 -19.06 -8.97 -21.13
N ALA A 359 -18.53 -10.12 -21.55
CA ALA A 359 -17.20 -10.25 -22.14
C ALA A 359 -17.20 -11.22 -23.34
N GLU A 360 -16.43 -10.92 -24.40
CA GLU A 360 -16.16 -11.93 -25.44
C GLU A 360 -15.18 -13.00 -24.94
N THR A 361 -14.16 -12.58 -24.19
CA THR A 361 -13.17 -13.46 -23.58
C THR A 361 -12.90 -13.11 -22.13
N VAL A 362 -12.58 -14.12 -21.33
CA VAL A 362 -12.26 -13.96 -19.91
C VAL A 362 -10.89 -14.59 -19.63
N LEU A 363 -10.03 -13.88 -18.90
CA LEU A 363 -8.80 -14.42 -18.34
C LEU A 363 -8.90 -14.49 -16.82
N LEU A 364 -8.84 -15.70 -16.27
CA LEU A 364 -8.77 -15.98 -14.85
C LEU A 364 -7.31 -15.88 -14.39
N ALA A 365 -7.00 -14.88 -13.59
CA ALA A 365 -5.68 -14.61 -13.02
C ALA A 365 -5.76 -14.35 -11.50
N THR A 366 -6.70 -15.02 -10.82
CA THR A 366 -7.04 -14.78 -9.40
C THR A 366 -5.98 -15.29 -8.42
N GLY A 367 -4.97 -16.01 -8.90
CA GLY A 367 -3.85 -16.49 -8.10
C GLY A 367 -4.26 -17.47 -7.00
N VAL A 368 -3.43 -17.52 -5.96
CA VAL A 368 -3.59 -18.41 -4.79
C VAL A 368 -3.30 -17.65 -3.50
N SER A 369 -3.77 -18.21 -2.39
CA SER A 369 -3.24 -17.93 -1.06
C SER A 369 -2.52 -19.15 -0.53
N TYR A 370 -1.27 -18.99 -0.07
CA TYR A 370 -0.58 -20.07 0.64
C TYR A 370 -1.28 -20.34 1.96
N ASN A 371 -1.40 -21.62 2.32
CA ASN A 371 -1.82 -21.96 3.68
C ASN A 371 -0.71 -21.48 4.62
N ARG A 372 -1.05 -20.63 5.57
CA ARG A 372 -0.12 -20.11 6.57
C ARG A 372 0.11 -21.12 7.68
N LEU A 373 1.31 -21.13 8.23
CA LEU A 373 1.61 -21.92 9.41
C LEU A 373 1.01 -21.22 10.64
N GLU A 374 -0.03 -21.80 11.21
CA GLU A 374 -0.66 -21.32 12.44
C GLU A 374 0.20 -21.67 13.66
N ALA A 375 1.25 -20.89 13.89
CA ALA A 375 2.13 -21.02 15.04
C ALA A 375 2.54 -19.63 15.58
N PRO A 376 2.50 -19.40 16.90
CA PRO A 376 3.10 -18.22 17.53
C PRO A 376 4.48 -17.87 16.95
N GLY A 377 4.63 -16.62 16.50
CA GLY A 377 5.86 -16.12 15.89
C GLY A 377 6.00 -16.33 14.38
N ALA A 378 5.15 -17.15 13.74
CA ALA A 378 5.27 -17.45 12.31
C ALA A 378 5.25 -16.20 11.42
N ASP A 379 4.27 -15.30 11.62
CA ASP A 379 4.14 -14.07 10.82
C ASP A 379 5.38 -13.16 10.89
N ARG A 380 6.12 -13.18 12.00
CA ARG A 380 7.31 -12.34 12.21
C ARG A 380 8.51 -12.81 11.39
N PHE A 381 8.61 -14.11 11.13
CA PHE A 381 9.78 -14.71 10.47
C PHE A 381 9.53 -15.03 8.99
N GLU A 382 8.36 -14.70 8.45
CA GLU A 382 8.08 -14.79 7.02
C GLU A 382 9.09 -13.94 6.23
N GLY A 383 9.85 -14.56 5.33
CA GLY A 383 10.96 -13.95 4.59
C GLY A 383 12.26 -13.79 5.38
N ALA A 384 12.25 -14.04 6.69
CA ALA A 384 13.39 -13.94 7.60
C ALA A 384 13.71 -15.29 8.29
N GLY A 385 13.65 -16.38 7.52
CA GLY A 385 13.92 -17.74 7.95
C GLY A 385 12.75 -18.71 7.83
N LEU A 386 11.51 -18.22 7.74
CA LEU A 386 10.33 -18.96 7.29
C LEU A 386 9.99 -18.58 5.84
N TYR A 387 9.87 -19.57 4.96
CA TYR A 387 9.58 -19.38 3.54
C TYR A 387 8.45 -20.30 3.09
N TYR A 388 7.57 -19.80 2.22
CA TYR A 388 6.49 -20.57 1.61
C TYR A 388 6.92 -21.00 0.19
N GLY A 389 7.27 -22.28 0.03
CA GLY A 389 7.80 -22.85 -1.22
C GLY A 389 9.32 -22.84 -1.36
N ALA A 390 9.86 -23.65 -2.28
CA ALA A 390 11.30 -23.73 -2.58
C ALA A 390 11.65 -22.70 -3.66
N ALA A 391 11.79 -21.43 -3.28
CA ALA A 391 12.35 -20.47 -4.21
C ALA A 391 13.86 -20.73 -4.44
N THR A 392 14.32 -20.65 -5.69
CA THR A 392 15.73 -20.92 -6.05
C THR A 392 16.67 -19.83 -5.54
N THR A 393 16.11 -18.69 -5.13
CA THR A 393 16.81 -17.51 -4.60
C THR A 393 17.45 -17.80 -3.25
N GLU A 394 16.81 -18.60 -2.40
CA GLU A 394 17.27 -18.91 -1.04
C GLU A 394 18.14 -20.17 -0.99
N SER A 395 18.26 -20.91 -2.11
CA SER A 395 19.06 -22.13 -2.21
C SER A 395 20.54 -21.88 -1.92
N SER A 396 21.07 -20.70 -2.30
CA SER A 396 22.45 -20.30 -2.01
C SER A 396 22.67 -20.04 -0.51
N ALA A 397 21.71 -19.40 0.17
CA ALA A 397 21.75 -19.15 1.61
C ALA A 397 21.65 -20.44 2.44
N CYS A 398 21.07 -21.50 1.86
CA CYS A 398 20.94 -22.82 2.49
C CYS A 398 22.19 -23.71 2.36
N ILE A 399 23.23 -23.28 1.63
CA ILE A 399 24.46 -24.08 1.46
C ILE A 399 25.10 -24.38 2.81
N SER A 400 25.36 -25.66 3.08
CA SER A 400 25.91 -26.15 4.34
C SER A 400 25.08 -25.81 5.59
N GLN A 401 23.80 -25.50 5.45
CA GLN A 401 22.88 -25.23 6.56
C GLN A 401 22.00 -26.44 6.88
N HIS A 402 21.32 -26.38 8.03
CA HIS A 402 20.22 -27.29 8.35
C HIS A 402 18.89 -26.66 7.91
N VAL A 403 18.21 -27.34 6.98
CA VAL A 403 16.93 -26.91 6.41
C VAL A 403 15.79 -27.76 6.97
N PHE A 404 14.73 -27.11 7.44
CA PHE A 404 13.48 -27.76 7.82
C PHE A 404 12.45 -27.63 6.71
N ILE A 405 11.74 -28.71 6.41
CA ILE A 405 10.65 -28.73 5.43
C ILE A 405 9.38 -29.20 6.12
N VAL A 406 8.35 -28.37 6.14
CA VAL A 406 7.05 -28.71 6.73
C VAL A 406 6.09 -29.12 5.62
N GLY A 407 5.68 -30.38 5.57
CA GLY A 407 4.75 -30.89 4.57
C GLY A 407 5.03 -32.33 4.17
N GLY A 408 3.99 -33.06 3.77
CA GLY A 408 4.07 -34.51 3.48
C GLY A 408 3.69 -34.93 2.06
N ALA A 409 3.40 -33.97 1.17
CA ALA A 409 3.03 -34.25 -0.21
C ALA A 409 4.22 -34.13 -1.17
N ASN A 410 4.00 -34.44 -2.45
CA ASN A 410 5.04 -34.43 -3.49
C ASN A 410 5.90 -33.15 -3.52
N SER A 411 5.30 -31.96 -3.39
CA SER A 411 6.07 -30.70 -3.41
C SER A 411 7.07 -30.60 -2.26
N ALA A 412 6.72 -31.10 -1.06
CA ALA A 412 7.62 -31.13 0.08
C ALA A 412 8.77 -32.11 -0.15
N GLY A 413 8.48 -33.29 -0.70
CA GLY A 413 9.51 -34.29 -1.02
C GLY A 413 10.46 -33.83 -2.13
N GLN A 414 9.94 -33.21 -3.19
CA GLN A 414 10.75 -32.66 -4.28
C GLN A 414 11.66 -31.54 -3.77
N ALA A 415 11.14 -30.67 -2.90
CA ALA A 415 11.94 -29.66 -2.23
C ALA A 415 13.02 -30.30 -1.36
N ALA A 416 12.71 -31.34 -0.59
CA ALA A 416 13.69 -32.01 0.27
C ALA A 416 14.86 -32.59 -0.53
N VAL A 417 14.57 -33.32 -1.61
CA VAL A 417 15.57 -33.86 -2.54
C VAL A 417 16.36 -32.74 -3.21
N HIS A 418 15.71 -31.62 -3.55
CA HIS A 418 16.39 -30.47 -4.12
C HIS A 418 17.37 -29.82 -3.13
N PHE A 419 16.92 -29.49 -1.92
CA PHE A 419 17.74 -28.89 -0.85
C PHE A 419 18.88 -29.80 -0.40
N ALA A 420 18.67 -31.12 -0.38
CA ALA A 420 19.67 -32.09 0.02
C ALA A 420 20.94 -32.07 -0.86
N LYS A 421 20.87 -31.51 -2.07
CA LYS A 421 22.05 -31.36 -2.95
C LYS A 421 23.08 -30.36 -2.43
N TYR A 422 22.71 -29.46 -1.53
CA TYR A 422 23.57 -28.36 -1.07
C TYR A 422 23.49 -28.06 0.44
N ALA A 423 22.39 -28.40 1.11
CA ALA A 423 22.26 -28.29 2.56
C ALA A 423 23.12 -29.34 3.29
N ALA A 424 23.61 -29.00 4.48
CA ALA A 424 24.31 -29.97 5.33
C ALA A 424 23.35 -31.05 5.84
N ARG A 425 22.10 -30.68 6.11
CA ARG A 425 21.02 -31.58 6.56
C ARG A 425 19.67 -31.02 6.14
N VAL A 426 18.74 -31.89 5.79
CA VAL A 426 17.33 -31.56 5.56
C VAL A 426 16.49 -32.40 6.52
N THR A 427 15.56 -31.78 7.23
CA THR A 427 14.59 -32.49 8.08
C THR A 427 13.17 -32.20 7.58
N ILE A 428 12.48 -33.25 7.14
CA ILE A 428 11.06 -33.20 6.75
C ILE A 428 10.21 -33.41 8.01
N LEU A 429 9.35 -32.46 8.32
CA LEU A 429 8.38 -32.48 9.42
C LEU A 429 6.99 -32.76 8.84
N VAL A 430 6.38 -33.85 9.27
CA VAL A 430 5.08 -34.31 8.78
C VAL A 430 4.16 -34.65 9.95
N ARG A 431 2.94 -34.12 9.91
CA ARG A 431 1.89 -34.43 10.91
C ARG A 431 1.32 -35.85 10.78
N ALA A 432 1.38 -36.43 9.59
CA ALA A 432 0.87 -37.78 9.33
C ALA A 432 1.78 -38.86 9.91
N ALA A 433 1.27 -40.10 10.00
CA ALA A 433 2.04 -41.24 10.48
C ALA A 433 3.13 -41.71 9.49
N SER A 434 2.98 -41.40 8.20
CA SER A 434 3.98 -41.68 7.17
C SER A 434 3.84 -40.73 5.97
N LEU A 435 4.79 -40.81 5.03
CA LEU A 435 4.73 -40.09 3.75
C LEU A 435 3.83 -40.80 2.72
N ASP A 436 3.54 -42.09 2.89
CA ASP A 436 2.81 -42.92 1.92
C ASP A 436 1.38 -42.43 1.64
N ALA A 437 0.81 -41.66 2.56
CA ALA A 437 -0.57 -41.16 2.43
C ALA A 437 -0.74 -40.13 1.31
N SER A 438 0.29 -39.34 0.99
CA SER A 438 0.18 -38.23 0.03
C SER A 438 1.43 -37.98 -0.82
N MET A 439 2.50 -38.75 -0.62
CA MET A 439 3.71 -38.71 -1.43
C MET A 439 3.82 -39.92 -2.34
N SER A 440 4.23 -39.68 -3.58
CA SER A 440 4.48 -40.72 -4.57
C SER A 440 5.62 -41.66 -4.15
N ARG A 441 5.47 -42.95 -4.45
CA ARG A 441 6.40 -44.00 -4.00
C ARG A 441 7.84 -43.78 -4.45
N TYR A 442 8.06 -43.33 -5.69
CA TYR A 442 9.41 -43.07 -6.19
C TYR A 442 10.13 -42.01 -5.35
N LEU A 443 9.40 -40.99 -4.90
CA LEU A 443 9.95 -39.86 -4.17
C LEU A 443 10.27 -40.25 -2.72
N ILE A 444 9.44 -41.10 -2.12
CA ILE A 444 9.74 -41.74 -0.83
C ILE A 444 11.02 -42.55 -0.95
N ASP A 445 11.13 -43.41 -1.97
CA ASP A 445 12.33 -44.23 -2.19
C ASP A 445 13.59 -43.35 -2.47
N GLU A 446 13.44 -42.18 -3.11
CA GLU A 446 14.53 -41.23 -3.34
C GLU A 446 14.95 -40.51 -2.04
N ILE A 447 13.99 -40.11 -1.21
CA ILE A 447 14.24 -39.53 0.12
C ILE A 447 14.99 -40.53 1.00
N ASP A 448 14.53 -41.78 1.06
CA ASP A 448 15.15 -42.84 1.87
C ASP A 448 16.59 -43.15 1.45
N ARG A 449 16.92 -42.97 0.17
CA ARG A 449 18.27 -43.16 -0.37
C ARG A 449 19.19 -41.95 -0.14
N THR A 450 18.65 -40.81 0.25
CA THR A 450 19.41 -39.56 0.38
C THR A 450 19.88 -39.36 1.82
N PRO A 451 21.19 -39.55 2.12
CA PRO A 451 21.67 -39.75 3.49
C PRO A 451 21.59 -38.53 4.40
N ASN A 452 21.51 -37.32 3.86
CA ASN A 452 21.38 -36.07 4.61
C ASN A 452 19.91 -35.60 4.74
N ILE A 453 18.93 -36.42 4.33
CA ILE A 453 17.52 -36.17 4.61
C ILE A 453 17.08 -37.03 5.80
N GLU A 454 16.38 -36.41 6.75
CA GLU A 454 15.71 -37.08 7.85
C GLU A 454 14.21 -36.79 7.78
N VAL A 455 13.38 -37.81 7.99
CA VAL A 455 11.93 -37.65 8.10
C VAL A 455 11.49 -37.78 9.55
N LYS A 456 10.75 -36.79 10.04
CA LYS A 456 10.07 -36.78 11.34
C LYS A 456 8.57 -36.80 11.12
N VAL A 457 8.00 -38.00 11.23
CA VAL A 457 6.54 -38.21 11.18
C VAL A 457 5.89 -37.79 12.50
N ARG A 458 4.57 -37.62 12.49
CA ARG A 458 3.75 -37.22 13.65
C ARG A 458 4.31 -36.00 14.41
N THR A 459 5.00 -35.12 13.69
CA THR A 459 5.69 -33.95 14.24
C THR A 459 5.12 -32.67 13.62
N THR A 460 4.76 -31.70 14.45
CA THR A 460 4.25 -30.39 14.03
C THR A 460 5.11 -29.26 14.59
N VAL A 461 5.15 -28.12 13.89
CA VAL A 461 5.77 -26.89 14.41
C VAL A 461 4.71 -26.12 15.20
N THR A 462 4.99 -25.82 16.46
CA THR A 462 4.03 -25.15 17.37
C THR A 462 4.43 -23.73 17.72
N ALA A 463 5.69 -23.32 17.54
CA ALA A 463 6.12 -21.92 17.72
C ALA A 463 7.45 -21.65 17.00
N LEU A 464 7.69 -20.39 16.65
CA LEU A 464 8.94 -19.91 16.07
C LEU A 464 9.54 -18.82 16.95
N HIS A 465 10.87 -18.81 17.09
CA HIS A 465 11.60 -17.95 18.03
C HIS A 465 12.83 -17.32 17.39
N GLY A 466 13.14 -16.08 17.79
CA GLY A 466 14.33 -15.35 17.33
C GLY A 466 14.26 -13.84 17.52
N GLY A 467 15.38 -13.18 17.22
CA GLY A 467 15.51 -11.73 17.09
C GLY A 467 15.04 -11.23 15.71
N GLU A 468 15.96 -10.71 14.90
CA GLU A 468 15.64 -10.21 13.56
C GLU A 468 15.38 -11.32 12.52
N HIS A 469 15.84 -12.53 12.80
CA HIS A 469 15.67 -13.71 11.95
C HIS A 469 15.31 -14.94 12.79
N LEU A 470 14.85 -16.00 12.13
CA LEU A 470 14.54 -17.27 12.76
C LEU A 470 15.81 -17.90 13.34
N GLU A 471 15.77 -18.25 14.63
CA GLU A 471 16.88 -18.89 15.33
C GLU A 471 16.51 -20.29 15.83
N ARG A 472 15.25 -20.48 16.24
CA ARG A 472 14.74 -21.72 16.82
C ARG A 472 13.28 -21.96 16.45
N ILE A 473 12.89 -23.22 16.40
CA ILE A 473 11.49 -23.65 16.29
C ILE A 473 11.14 -24.61 17.42
N THR A 474 9.89 -24.59 17.85
CA THR A 474 9.32 -25.60 18.77
C THR A 474 8.62 -26.66 17.96
N LEU A 475 9.03 -27.90 18.18
CA LEU A 475 8.42 -29.08 17.58
C LEU A 475 7.60 -29.80 18.63
N HIS A 476 6.38 -30.18 18.27
CA HIS A 476 5.54 -31.09 19.04
C HIS A 476 5.56 -32.46 18.38
N ASP A 477 5.94 -33.49 19.13
CA ASP A 477 5.92 -34.87 18.70
C ASP A 477 4.70 -35.57 19.31
N ALA A 478 3.77 -36.02 18.47
CA ALA A 478 2.51 -36.60 18.93
C ALA A 478 2.64 -38.02 19.49
N ASP A 479 3.79 -38.69 19.34
CA ASP A 479 4.06 -40.00 19.94
C ASP A 479 4.56 -39.85 21.37
N THR A 480 5.40 -38.85 21.62
CA THR A 480 5.93 -38.56 22.96
C THR A 480 5.06 -37.59 23.75
N GLY A 481 4.22 -36.81 23.07
CA GLY A 481 3.44 -35.71 23.64
C GLY A 481 4.28 -34.52 24.11
N GLY A 482 5.60 -34.54 23.83
CA GLY A 482 6.56 -33.56 24.32
C GLY A 482 6.87 -32.47 23.30
N ASP A 483 7.00 -31.24 23.79
CA ASP A 483 7.53 -30.12 23.02
C ASP A 483 9.05 -30.06 23.15
N ARG A 484 9.73 -29.79 22.04
CA ARG A 484 11.18 -29.60 22.02
C ARG A 484 11.57 -28.44 21.13
N GLU A 485 12.39 -27.54 21.67
CA GLU A 485 13.03 -26.50 20.88
C GLU A 485 14.27 -27.04 20.14
N VAL A 486 14.39 -26.67 18.87
CA VAL A 486 15.56 -26.99 18.04
C VAL A 486 16.08 -25.74 17.33
N PRO A 487 17.40 -25.60 17.14
CA PRO A 487 17.96 -24.56 16.29
C PRO A 487 17.45 -24.71 14.86
N ALA A 488 16.97 -23.63 14.29
CA ALA A 488 16.45 -23.60 12.93
C ALA A 488 16.65 -22.19 12.36
N ARG A 489 17.36 -22.10 11.23
CA ARG A 489 17.54 -20.84 10.51
C ARG A 489 16.74 -20.78 9.23
N PHE A 490 16.48 -21.94 8.62
CA PHE A 490 15.75 -22.07 7.38
C PHE A 490 14.65 -23.10 7.53
N MET A 491 13.41 -22.65 7.39
CA MET A 491 12.22 -23.48 7.39
C MET A 491 11.38 -23.14 6.17
N PHE A 492 11.01 -24.18 5.40
CA PHE A 492 10.20 -24.07 4.20
C PHE A 492 8.90 -24.82 4.38
N THR A 493 7.76 -24.15 4.22
CA THR A 493 6.43 -24.74 4.38
C THR A 493 5.81 -25.08 3.03
N PHE A 494 5.32 -26.30 2.92
CA PHE A 494 4.62 -26.90 1.78
C PHE A 494 3.29 -27.52 2.26
N ILE A 495 2.52 -26.72 3.00
CA ILE A 495 1.23 -27.12 3.57
C ILE A 495 0.04 -26.81 2.65
N GLY A 496 0.33 -26.63 1.35
CA GLY A 496 -0.65 -26.36 0.31
C GLY A 496 -0.83 -24.87 0.00
N ALA A 497 -1.49 -24.61 -1.12
CA ALA A 497 -2.00 -23.32 -1.51
C ALA A 497 -3.44 -23.50 -1.96
N ARG A 498 -4.31 -22.53 -1.67
CA ARG A 498 -5.70 -22.55 -2.06
C ARG A 498 -5.92 -21.53 -3.19
N PRO A 499 -6.34 -21.98 -4.39
CA PRO A 499 -6.70 -21.07 -5.47
C PRO A 499 -8.03 -20.36 -5.20
N HIS A 500 -8.15 -19.13 -5.69
CA HIS A 500 -9.36 -18.32 -5.53
C HIS A 500 -10.39 -18.64 -6.63
N THR A 501 -10.95 -19.85 -6.58
CA THR A 501 -11.75 -20.45 -7.67
C THR A 501 -13.09 -21.04 -7.21
N ASP A 502 -13.47 -20.88 -5.95
CA ASP A 502 -14.72 -21.46 -5.42
C ASP A 502 -15.95 -20.99 -6.21
N TRP A 503 -15.96 -19.73 -6.63
CA TRP A 503 -17.01 -19.10 -7.44
C TRP A 503 -17.14 -19.65 -8.88
N LEU A 504 -16.19 -20.49 -9.32
CA LEU A 504 -16.19 -21.16 -10.62
C LEU A 504 -16.74 -22.60 -10.56
N ALA A 505 -17.10 -23.07 -9.36
CA ALA A 505 -17.61 -24.42 -9.16
C ALA A 505 -18.83 -24.72 -10.05
N GLY A 506 -18.80 -25.83 -10.78
CA GLY A 506 -19.87 -26.23 -11.69
C GLY A 506 -19.89 -25.49 -13.04
N VAL A 507 -18.96 -24.56 -13.27
CA VAL A 507 -18.84 -23.81 -14.53
C VAL A 507 -17.52 -24.13 -15.24
N VAL A 508 -16.41 -24.10 -14.51
CA VAL A 508 -15.07 -24.39 -15.02
C VAL A 508 -14.51 -25.61 -14.30
N GLU A 509 -13.91 -26.53 -15.06
CA GLU A 509 -13.30 -27.76 -14.54
C GLU A 509 -12.07 -27.44 -13.68
N ARG A 510 -11.98 -28.11 -12.53
CA ARG A 510 -10.93 -27.92 -11.53
C ARG A 510 -10.42 -29.27 -11.04
N ASP A 511 -9.16 -29.33 -10.63
CA ASP A 511 -8.63 -30.51 -9.97
C ASP A 511 -9.21 -30.70 -8.55
N GLU A 512 -8.86 -31.82 -7.90
CA GLU A 512 -9.29 -32.14 -6.53
C GLU A 512 -8.84 -31.11 -5.47
N TYR A 513 -7.87 -30.25 -5.80
CA TYR A 513 -7.33 -29.19 -4.95
C TYR A 513 -7.92 -27.81 -5.30
N GLY A 514 -8.83 -27.75 -6.28
CA GLY A 514 -9.52 -26.54 -6.72
C GLY A 514 -8.79 -25.72 -7.78
N PHE A 515 -7.66 -26.15 -8.32
CA PHE A 515 -6.95 -25.41 -9.37
C PHE A 515 -7.64 -25.56 -10.71
N VAL A 516 -7.64 -24.51 -11.53
CA VAL A 516 -8.27 -24.53 -12.86
C VAL A 516 -7.48 -25.44 -13.80
N LEU A 517 -8.17 -26.39 -14.45
CA LEU A 517 -7.59 -27.23 -15.49
C LEU A 517 -7.56 -26.47 -16.82
N THR A 518 -6.44 -26.55 -17.54
CA THR A 518 -6.26 -25.84 -18.82
C THR A 518 -5.57 -26.70 -19.88
N GLY A 519 -5.89 -26.49 -21.15
CA GLY A 519 -5.18 -27.11 -22.28
C GLY A 519 -5.08 -28.63 -22.14
N SER A 520 -3.86 -29.15 -22.14
CA SER A 520 -3.59 -30.59 -21.98
C SER A 520 -4.02 -31.17 -20.63
N ASP A 521 -4.08 -30.36 -19.57
CA ASP A 521 -4.51 -30.84 -18.24
C ASP A 521 -5.99 -31.25 -18.23
N LEU A 522 -6.79 -30.77 -19.20
CA LEU A 522 -8.18 -31.20 -19.39
C LEU A 522 -8.28 -32.63 -19.96
N ILE A 523 -7.24 -33.11 -20.64
CA ILE A 523 -7.22 -34.40 -21.35
C ILE A 523 -6.58 -35.50 -20.48
N ALA A 524 -5.71 -35.12 -19.54
CA ALA A 524 -4.86 -36.03 -18.75
C ALA A 524 -5.62 -37.03 -17.84
N ASN A 525 -6.93 -36.84 -17.60
CA ASN A 525 -7.76 -37.65 -16.70
C ASN A 525 -8.73 -38.61 -17.41
N GLY A 526 -8.34 -39.17 -18.57
CA GLY A 526 -9.17 -40.20 -19.25
C GLY A 526 -9.18 -40.15 -20.78
N GLY A 527 -8.52 -39.17 -21.39
CA GLY A 527 -8.29 -39.11 -22.84
C GLY A 527 -9.39 -38.41 -23.65
N GLU A 528 -10.49 -37.99 -23.02
CA GLU A 528 -11.58 -37.25 -23.68
C GLU A 528 -11.74 -35.86 -23.05
N LEU A 529 -12.14 -34.90 -23.88
CA LEU A 529 -12.47 -33.55 -23.41
C LEU A 529 -13.75 -33.58 -22.56
N PRO A 530 -13.94 -32.59 -21.67
CA PRO A 530 -15.22 -32.43 -20.96
C PRO A 530 -16.39 -32.44 -21.95
N ALA A 531 -17.50 -33.09 -21.57
CA ALA A 531 -18.68 -33.22 -22.44
C ALA A 531 -19.25 -31.86 -22.87
N GLU A 532 -18.98 -30.83 -22.08
CA GLU A 532 -19.43 -29.46 -22.26
C GLU A 532 -18.53 -28.63 -23.20
N TRP A 533 -17.46 -29.24 -23.74
CA TRP A 533 -16.60 -28.62 -24.74
C TRP A 533 -17.32 -28.52 -26.09
N SER A 534 -17.58 -27.30 -26.56
CA SER A 534 -18.47 -27.05 -27.70
C SER A 534 -17.78 -26.88 -29.06
N LEU A 535 -16.45 -26.95 -29.13
CA LEU A 535 -15.68 -26.68 -30.37
C LEU A 535 -15.04 -27.95 -30.94
N GLU A 536 -14.97 -28.04 -32.27
CA GLU A 536 -14.36 -29.20 -32.96
C GLU A 536 -12.84 -29.33 -32.74
N ARG A 537 -12.17 -28.24 -32.36
CA ARG A 537 -10.74 -28.21 -32.05
C ARG A 537 -10.47 -28.56 -30.59
N ALA A 538 -9.26 -29.03 -30.31
CA ALA A 538 -8.76 -29.13 -28.95
C ALA A 538 -8.63 -27.74 -28.26
N PRO A 539 -8.73 -27.67 -26.92
CA PRO A 539 -8.42 -26.46 -26.16
C PRO A 539 -7.02 -25.93 -26.46
N TYR A 540 -6.88 -24.61 -26.57
CA TYR A 540 -5.56 -23.99 -26.62
C TYR A 540 -4.82 -24.15 -25.29
N PRO A 541 -3.48 -23.94 -25.27
CA PRO A 541 -2.77 -23.74 -24.01
C PRO A 541 -3.48 -22.67 -23.15
N LEU A 542 -3.52 -22.83 -21.83
CA LEU A 542 -4.20 -21.91 -20.90
C LEU A 542 -5.73 -21.80 -21.08
N GLU A 543 -6.35 -22.38 -22.10
CA GLU A 543 -7.80 -22.37 -22.25
C GLU A 543 -8.43 -23.40 -21.32
N THR A 544 -9.50 -23.00 -20.63
CA THR A 544 -10.20 -23.82 -19.65
C THR A 544 -11.19 -24.79 -20.33
N SER A 545 -12.03 -25.48 -19.55
CA SER A 545 -13.13 -26.28 -20.09
C SER A 545 -14.23 -25.45 -20.78
N VAL A 546 -14.18 -24.12 -20.68
CA VAL A 546 -15.12 -23.20 -21.32
C VAL A 546 -14.42 -22.43 -22.44
N PRO A 547 -14.83 -22.60 -23.72
CA PRO A 547 -14.26 -21.86 -24.83
C PRO A 547 -14.30 -20.34 -24.65
N GLY A 548 -13.16 -19.68 -24.92
CA GLY A 548 -12.99 -18.24 -24.72
C GLY A 548 -12.72 -17.83 -23.27
N VAL A 549 -12.68 -18.78 -22.33
CA VAL A 549 -12.22 -18.56 -20.95
C VAL A 549 -10.85 -19.20 -20.79
N PHE A 550 -9.87 -18.39 -20.39
CA PHE A 550 -8.48 -18.76 -20.18
C PHE A 550 -8.11 -18.62 -18.71
N ALA A 551 -7.04 -19.29 -18.26
CA ALA A 551 -6.48 -19.13 -16.93
C ALA A 551 -4.95 -19.05 -16.98
N ALA A 552 -4.36 -18.10 -16.24
CA ALA A 552 -2.92 -17.85 -16.22
C ALA A 552 -2.40 -17.58 -14.81
N GLY A 553 -1.15 -17.98 -14.56
CA GLY A 553 -0.49 -17.85 -13.27
C GLY A 553 -0.98 -18.89 -12.26
N ASP A 554 -0.78 -18.60 -10.97
CA ASP A 554 -0.84 -19.63 -9.92
C ASP A 554 -2.23 -20.27 -9.74
N VAL A 555 -3.29 -19.69 -10.31
CA VAL A 555 -4.67 -20.21 -10.24
C VAL A 555 -4.84 -21.56 -10.96
N ARG A 556 -4.00 -21.84 -11.95
CA ARG A 556 -4.12 -23.06 -12.79
C ARG A 556 -3.33 -24.23 -12.20
N ALA A 557 -3.80 -25.43 -12.51
CA ALA A 557 -3.13 -26.67 -12.16
C ALA A 557 -1.75 -26.75 -12.84
N HIS A 558 -0.78 -27.38 -12.18
CA HIS A 558 0.58 -27.56 -12.70
C HIS A 558 1.29 -26.28 -13.18
N SER A 559 0.90 -25.11 -12.68
CA SER A 559 1.64 -23.86 -12.91
C SER A 559 3.01 -23.88 -12.25
N VAL A 560 3.96 -23.12 -12.81
CA VAL A 560 5.34 -23.02 -12.30
C VAL A 560 5.42 -22.23 -10.99
N LYS A 561 4.37 -21.47 -10.63
CA LYS A 561 4.26 -20.68 -9.39
C LYS A 561 5.41 -19.70 -9.20
N ARG A 562 5.67 -18.90 -10.23
CA ARG A 562 6.75 -17.89 -10.30
C ARG A 562 6.24 -16.61 -10.95
N VAL A 563 6.71 -15.47 -10.46
CA VAL A 563 6.36 -14.15 -11.00
C VAL A 563 6.66 -14.07 -12.50
N ALA A 564 7.88 -14.43 -12.93
CA ALA A 564 8.26 -14.39 -14.35
C ALA A 564 7.41 -15.34 -15.22
N SER A 565 7.08 -16.53 -14.71
CA SER A 565 6.19 -17.46 -15.41
C SER A 565 4.77 -16.93 -15.51
N GLY A 566 4.24 -16.34 -14.43
CA GLY A 566 2.92 -15.72 -14.42
C GLY A 566 2.83 -14.58 -15.43
N VAL A 567 3.84 -13.70 -15.47
CA VAL A 567 3.94 -12.64 -16.49
C VAL A 567 3.97 -13.23 -17.91
N GLY A 568 4.79 -14.26 -18.13
CA GLY A 568 4.87 -14.93 -19.43
C GLY A 568 3.54 -15.57 -19.86
N GLU A 569 2.86 -16.27 -18.95
CA GLU A 569 1.54 -16.87 -19.21
C GLU A 569 0.48 -15.80 -19.48
N GLY A 570 0.47 -14.70 -18.72
CA GLY A 570 -0.43 -13.57 -18.94
C GLY A 570 -0.27 -12.94 -20.33
N ALA A 571 0.97 -12.68 -20.75
CA ALA A 571 1.26 -12.19 -22.11
C ALA A 571 0.89 -13.24 -23.19
N MET A 572 1.19 -14.51 -22.95
CA MET A 572 0.86 -15.60 -23.87
C MET A 572 -0.66 -15.74 -24.06
N ALA A 573 -1.45 -15.59 -22.99
CA ALA A 573 -2.90 -15.69 -23.02
C ALA A 573 -3.52 -14.70 -24.02
N VAL A 574 -2.98 -13.49 -24.16
CA VAL A 574 -3.47 -12.47 -25.10
C VAL A 574 -3.36 -12.94 -26.55
N SER A 575 -2.24 -13.57 -26.93
CA SER A 575 -2.09 -14.15 -28.28
C SER A 575 -3.11 -15.26 -28.55
N LEU A 576 -3.43 -16.05 -27.53
CA LEU A 576 -4.41 -17.14 -27.64
C LEU A 576 -5.85 -16.61 -27.66
N ILE A 577 -6.13 -15.53 -26.94
CA ILE A 577 -7.38 -14.75 -27.02
C ILE A 577 -7.57 -14.25 -28.45
N HIS A 578 -6.56 -13.63 -29.08
CA HIS A 578 -6.67 -13.20 -30.48
C HIS A 578 -6.94 -14.37 -31.44
N ARG A 579 -6.27 -15.52 -31.25
CA ARG A 579 -6.56 -16.72 -32.06
C ARG A 579 -7.99 -17.20 -31.89
N TYR A 580 -8.49 -17.28 -30.66
CA TYR A 580 -9.88 -17.63 -30.38
C TYR A 580 -10.85 -16.68 -31.10
N ARG A 581 -10.64 -15.37 -30.95
CA ARG A 581 -11.49 -14.33 -31.56
C ARG A 581 -11.47 -14.35 -33.08
N SER A 582 -10.36 -14.75 -33.69
CA SER A 582 -10.25 -14.84 -35.16
C SER A 582 -11.07 -15.97 -35.80
N MET A 583 -11.60 -16.90 -35.00
CA MET A 583 -12.43 -18.01 -35.47
C MET A 583 -13.94 -17.77 -35.33
N GLY A 584 -14.33 -16.67 -34.67
CA GLY A 584 -15.72 -16.30 -34.38
C GLY A 584 -16.34 -15.39 -35.45
#